data_AF-M1MHP5-F1
#
_entry.id   AF-M1MHP5-F1
#
_cell.length_a   1.000
_cell.length_b   1.000
_cell.length_c   1.000
_cell.angle_alpha   90.00
_cell.angle_beta   90.00
_cell.angle_gamma   90.00
#
_symmetry.space_group_name_H-M   'P 1'
#
loop_
_entity.id
_entity.type
_entity.pdbx_description
1 polymer ?
#
loop_
_entity_poly.entity_id
_entity_poly.type
_entity_poly.pdbx_seq_one_letter_code
_entity_poly.pdbx_strand_id
1 'polypeptide(L)'
;MIHAPVYGDGDPHIEEILPYMINWNPLKKQSMIHHEDVNQALLLAASTSGIGGRIYNVADDNPIAIGELYKLYEAPEQTPTEDGWLMSNLWELTADPARIKEEPNFKPKYPSIYAARDMGAL
;
A
#
# COMPACT_ATOMS: atom_id res chain seq x y z
N MET A 1 -4.73 -11.82 -8.40
CA MET A 1 -4.31 -11.06 -7.22
C MET A 1 -3.64 -9.81 -7.75
N ILE A 2 -4.16 -8.62 -7.46
CA ILE A 2 -3.42 -7.37 -7.66
C ILE A 2 -2.78 -7.09 -6.30
N HIS A 3 -1.47 -6.90 -6.29
CA HIS A 3 -0.69 -6.71 -5.08
C HIS A 3 -0.37 -5.22 -4.91
N ALA A 4 -0.74 -4.67 -3.76
CA ALA A 4 -0.21 -3.40 -3.27
C ALA A 4 1.24 -3.61 -2.79
N PRO A 5 2.15 -2.63 -2.90
CA PRO A 5 3.46 -2.68 -2.27
C PRO A 5 3.37 -3.05 -0.79
N VAL A 6 4.26 -3.94 -0.37
CA VAL A 6 4.35 -4.41 1.02
C VAL A 6 5.40 -3.60 1.77
N TYR A 7 5.14 -3.36 3.05
CA TYR A 7 6.05 -2.71 3.98
C TYR A 7 5.94 -3.38 5.36
N GLY A 8 6.74 -2.92 6.32
CA GLY A 8 6.73 -3.42 7.68
C GLY A 8 7.94 -4.30 7.99
N ASP A 9 8.09 -4.64 9.27
CA ASP A 9 9.12 -5.56 9.77
C ASP A 9 10.58 -5.15 9.39
N GLY A 10 10.84 -3.85 9.23
CA GLY A 10 12.16 -3.31 8.87
C GLY A 10 12.59 -3.59 7.43
N ASP A 11 11.63 -3.88 6.55
CA ASP A 11 11.86 -4.16 5.14
C ASP A 11 12.20 -2.89 4.34
N PRO A 12 13.40 -2.79 3.71
CA PRO A 12 13.86 -1.57 3.04
C PRO A 12 13.24 -1.31 1.66
N HIS A 13 12.32 -2.15 1.17
CA HIS A 13 11.78 -2.04 -0.18
C HIS A 13 11.22 -0.64 -0.52
N ILE A 14 10.67 0.08 0.46
CA ILE A 14 10.14 1.42 0.23
C ILE A 14 11.27 2.40 -0.05
N GLU A 15 12.30 2.43 0.79
CA GLU A 15 13.49 3.26 0.60
C GLU A 15 14.19 2.97 -0.74
N GLU A 16 14.24 1.70 -1.15
CA GLU A 16 14.84 1.28 -2.41
C GLU A 16 14.06 1.75 -3.63
N ILE A 17 12.73 1.81 -3.56
CA ILE A 17 11.89 2.21 -4.69
C ILE A 17 11.68 3.74 -4.78
N LEU A 18 11.82 4.47 -3.67
CA LEU A 18 11.60 5.92 -3.64
C LEU A 18 12.35 6.67 -4.74
N PRO A 19 13.66 6.47 -4.99
CA PRO A 19 14.40 7.19 -6.04
C PRO A 19 13.79 7.11 -7.44
N TYR A 20 13.09 6.02 -7.75
CA TYR A 20 12.44 5.82 -9.05
C TYR A 20 11.11 6.59 -9.19
N MET A 21 10.60 7.15 -8.10
CA MET A 21 9.36 7.92 -8.04
C MET A 21 9.59 9.43 -7.81
N ILE A 22 10.83 9.91 -7.91
CA ILE A 22 11.20 11.31 -7.60
C ILE A 22 10.46 12.34 -8.47
N ASN A 23 10.10 11.97 -9.70
CA ASN A 23 9.36 12.82 -10.63
C ASN A 23 7.86 12.53 -10.69
N TRP A 24 7.33 11.66 -9.82
CA TRP A 24 5.90 11.35 -9.77
C TRP A 24 5.13 12.47 -9.10
N ASN A 25 3.86 12.63 -9.50
CA ASN A 25 2.97 13.60 -8.86
C ASN A 25 2.87 13.33 -7.34
N PRO A 26 3.20 14.30 -6.46
CA PRO A 26 3.16 14.09 -5.02
C PRO A 26 1.76 13.80 -4.47
N LEU A 27 0.70 14.18 -5.20
CA LEU A 27 -0.70 13.90 -4.84
C LEU A 27 -1.18 12.52 -5.27
N LYS A 28 -0.36 11.77 -6.01
CA LYS A 28 -0.70 10.43 -6.46
C LYS A 28 -0.90 9.49 -5.29
N LYS A 29 -1.98 8.72 -5.31
CA LYS A 29 -2.35 7.77 -4.25
C LYS A 29 -1.89 6.35 -4.57
N GLN A 30 -1.38 5.68 -3.53
CA GLN A 30 -0.85 4.33 -3.58
C GLN A 30 -1.50 3.49 -2.48
N SER A 31 -2.22 2.43 -2.86
CA SER A 31 -2.60 1.41 -1.87
C SER A 31 -1.36 0.65 -1.42
N MET A 32 -1.25 0.36 -0.12
CA MET A 32 -0.14 -0.36 0.49
C MET A 32 -0.66 -1.45 1.44
N ILE A 33 0.20 -2.34 1.91
CA ILE A 33 -0.18 -3.37 2.90
C ILE A 33 1.01 -3.75 3.78
N HIS A 34 0.79 -3.99 5.07
CA HIS A 34 1.84 -4.47 5.97
C HIS A 34 2.05 -5.99 5.82
N HIS A 35 3.27 -6.51 6.00
CA HIS A 35 3.61 -7.95 5.94
C HIS A 35 2.69 -8.84 6.81
N GLU A 36 2.50 -8.50 8.08
CA GLU A 36 1.53 -9.20 8.95
C GLU A 36 0.10 -9.28 8.37
N ASP A 37 -0.36 -8.24 7.67
CA ASP A 37 -1.70 -8.24 7.09
C ASP A 37 -1.77 -9.05 5.79
N VAL A 38 -0.66 -9.16 5.05
CA VAL A 38 -0.52 -10.16 3.98
C VAL A 38 -0.66 -11.57 4.55
N ASN A 39 -0.01 -11.85 5.68
CA ASN A 39 -0.14 -13.14 6.37
C ASN A 39 -1.59 -13.42 6.78
N GLN A 40 -2.28 -12.44 7.39
CA GLN A 40 -3.70 -12.57 7.72
C GLN A 40 -4.54 -12.90 6.47
N ALA A 41 -4.34 -12.18 5.36
CA ALA A 41 -5.08 -12.40 4.11
C ALA A 41 -4.85 -13.80 3.53
N LEU A 42 -3.61 -14.31 3.58
CA LEU A 42 -3.27 -15.67 3.13
C LEU A 42 -3.91 -16.74 4.01
N LEU A 43 -3.88 -16.55 5.34
CA LEU A 43 -4.55 -17.47 6.27
C LEU A 43 -6.05 -17.52 6.01
N LEU A 44 -6.69 -16.36 5.84
CA LEU A 44 -8.11 -16.27 5.49
C LEU A 44 -8.42 -16.94 4.16
N ALA A 45 -7.58 -16.74 3.14
CA ALA A 45 -7.73 -17.39 1.84
C ALA A 45 -7.65 -18.93 1.94
N ALA A 46 -6.79 -19.45 2.81
CA ALA A 46 -6.61 -20.88 3.01
C ALA A 46 -7.70 -21.52 3.89
N SER A 47 -8.23 -20.79 4.89
CA SER A 47 -9.13 -21.35 5.89
C SER A 47 -10.62 -21.09 5.63
N THR A 48 -10.97 -20.11 4.80
CA THR A 48 -12.37 -19.75 4.55
C THR A 48 -12.98 -20.68 3.51
N SER A 49 -14.10 -21.31 3.84
CA SER A 49 -14.83 -22.16 2.90
C SER A 49 -15.64 -21.32 1.90
N GLY A 50 -15.88 -21.83 0.70
CA GLY A 50 -16.76 -21.19 -0.30
C GLY A 50 -16.16 -20.00 -1.08
N ILE A 51 -14.89 -19.66 -0.83
CA ILE A 51 -14.19 -18.58 -1.54
C ILE A 51 -13.25 -19.05 -2.66
N GLY A 52 -13.18 -20.37 -2.91
CA GLY A 52 -12.34 -20.96 -3.95
C GLY A 52 -12.60 -20.36 -5.34
N GLY A 53 -11.52 -20.07 -6.08
CA GLY A 53 -11.58 -19.47 -7.43
C GLY A 53 -11.89 -17.98 -7.47
N ARG A 54 -12.10 -17.32 -6.31
CA ARG A 54 -12.32 -15.87 -6.24
C ARG A 54 -10.99 -15.11 -6.23
N ILE A 55 -11.06 -13.84 -6.63
CA ILE A 55 -9.93 -12.90 -6.61
C ILE A 55 -10.27 -11.78 -5.65
N TYR A 56 -9.30 -11.44 -4.81
CA TYR A 56 -9.37 -10.38 -3.81
C TYR A 56 -8.21 -9.41 -4.00
N ASN A 57 -8.47 -8.13 -3.79
CA ASN A 57 -7.45 -7.13 -3.53
C ASN A 57 -7.12 -7.16 -2.04
N VAL A 58 -5.84 -7.02 -1.71
CA VAL A 58 -5.37 -6.93 -0.33
C VAL A 58 -4.62 -5.60 -0.20
N ALA A 59 -5.15 -4.72 0.63
CA ALA A 59 -4.62 -3.39 0.91
C ALA A 59 -5.09 -2.95 2.29
N ASP A 60 -4.36 -2.03 2.89
CA ASP A 60 -4.80 -1.28 4.06
C ASP A 60 -5.99 -0.34 3.71
N ASP A 61 -6.44 0.45 4.69
CA ASP A 61 -7.65 1.26 4.57
C ASP A 61 -7.36 2.65 4.00
N ASN A 62 -6.09 3.03 3.87
CA ASN A 62 -5.70 4.40 3.57
C ASN A 62 -4.57 4.46 2.53
N PRO A 63 -4.92 4.62 1.24
CA PRO A 63 -3.95 4.90 0.21
C PRO A 63 -3.14 6.17 0.54
N ILE A 64 -1.83 6.01 0.70
CA ILE A 64 -0.93 7.13 1.00
C ILE A 64 -0.67 7.96 -0.26
N ALA A 65 -0.48 9.28 -0.12
CA ALA A 65 0.04 10.07 -1.23
C ALA A 65 1.56 9.90 -1.35
N ILE A 66 2.11 9.81 -2.57
CA ILE A 66 3.56 9.64 -2.77
C ILE A 66 4.37 10.73 -2.05
N GLY A 67 3.91 11.98 -2.06
CA GLY A 67 4.58 13.06 -1.33
C GLY A 67 4.54 12.92 0.20
N GLU A 68 3.53 12.23 0.74
CA GLU A 68 3.51 11.87 2.16
C GLU A 68 4.45 10.71 2.47
N LEU A 69 4.57 9.74 1.56
CA LEU A 69 5.53 8.65 1.68
C LEU A 69 6.96 9.19 1.70
N TYR A 70 7.29 10.14 0.83
CA TYR A 70 8.57 10.84 0.84
C TYR A 70 8.86 11.53 2.17
N LYS A 71 7.88 12.23 2.75
CA LYS A 71 8.02 12.87 4.06
C LYS A 71 8.22 11.86 5.19
N LEU A 72 7.51 10.73 5.13
CA LEU A 72 7.57 9.68 6.14
C LEU A 72 8.96 9.06 6.25
N TYR A 73 9.65 8.91 5.12
CA TYR A 73 11.00 8.33 5.02
C TYR A 73 12.11 9.38 4.94
N GLU A 74 11.81 10.66 5.22
CA GLU A 74 12.77 11.77 5.16
C GLU A 74 13.55 11.82 3.83
N ALA A 75 12.89 11.44 2.74
CA ALA A 75 13.48 11.35 1.42
C ALA A 75 13.63 12.74 0.76
N PRO A 76 14.51 12.89 -0.25
CA PRO A 76 14.72 14.16 -0.94
C PRO A 76 13.43 14.75 -1.51
N GLU A 77 13.35 16.08 -1.60
CA GLU A 77 12.18 16.74 -2.19
C GLU A 77 11.92 16.27 -3.62
N GLN A 78 10.68 15.88 -3.91
CA GLN A 78 10.26 15.47 -5.25
C GLN A 78 10.29 16.67 -6.22
N THR A 79 10.68 16.41 -7.47
CA THR A 79 10.82 17.46 -8.50
C THR A 79 10.17 17.00 -9.81
N PRO A 80 9.38 17.84 -10.51
CA PRO A 80 8.78 17.45 -11.79
C PRO A 80 9.83 17.30 -12.90
N THR A 81 9.45 16.68 -14.02
CA THR A 81 10.25 16.76 -15.26
C THR A 81 9.97 18.06 -16.00
N GLU A 82 10.63 18.30 -17.14
CA GLU A 82 10.37 19.46 -18.01
C GLU A 82 8.90 19.51 -18.49
N ASP A 83 8.28 18.35 -18.68
CA ASP A 83 6.90 18.19 -19.14
C ASP A 83 5.88 18.14 -17.98
N GLY A 84 6.33 18.34 -16.73
CA GLY A 84 5.51 18.32 -15.52
C GLY A 84 5.63 17.03 -14.70
N TRP A 85 4.60 16.71 -13.92
CA TRP A 85 4.61 15.53 -13.06
C TRP A 85 4.27 14.26 -13.84
N LEU A 86 5.06 13.20 -13.64
CA LEU A 86 4.70 11.86 -14.12
C LEU A 86 3.52 11.30 -13.33
N MET A 87 2.87 10.28 -13.89
CA MET A 87 1.74 9.58 -13.28
C MET A 87 0.56 10.51 -12.95
N SER A 88 0.04 11.18 -13.99
CA SER A 88 -0.99 12.22 -13.88
C SER A 88 -2.35 11.70 -13.39
N ASN A 89 -2.65 10.41 -13.54
CA ASN A 89 -3.82 9.81 -12.91
C ASN A 89 -3.54 9.52 -11.43
N LEU A 90 -4.14 10.32 -10.55
CA LEU A 90 -3.89 10.24 -9.12
C LEU A 90 -4.35 8.93 -8.49
N TRP A 91 -5.26 8.18 -9.11
CA TRP A 91 -5.93 7.03 -8.51
C TRP A 91 -5.56 5.68 -9.13
N GLU A 92 -4.75 5.65 -10.19
CA GLU A 92 -4.51 4.41 -10.96
C GLU A 92 -3.80 3.29 -10.17
N LEU A 93 -3.17 3.61 -9.03
CA LEU A 93 -2.49 2.65 -8.15
C LEU A 93 -3.27 2.36 -6.86
N THR A 94 -4.54 2.76 -6.81
CA THR A 94 -5.44 2.45 -5.71
C THR A 94 -6.23 1.17 -5.98
N ALA A 95 -6.39 0.37 -4.95
CA ALA A 95 -7.18 -0.86 -4.98
C ALA A 95 -8.37 -0.74 -4.03
N ASP A 96 -9.47 -1.41 -4.37
CA ASP A 96 -10.64 -1.54 -3.49
C ASP A 96 -10.58 -2.88 -2.72
N PRO A 97 -10.35 -2.86 -1.39
CA PRO A 97 -10.31 -4.06 -0.55
C PRO A 97 -11.68 -4.44 0.04
N ALA A 98 -12.79 -3.81 -0.35
CA ALA A 98 -14.12 -4.06 0.25
C ALA A 98 -14.47 -5.55 0.25
N ARG A 99 -14.25 -6.24 -0.88
CA ARG A 99 -14.61 -7.66 -1.02
C ARG A 99 -13.91 -8.58 -0.01
N ILE A 100 -12.62 -8.34 0.29
CA ILE A 100 -11.89 -9.19 1.25
C ILE A 100 -12.34 -8.90 2.70
N LYS A 101 -12.76 -7.67 2.98
CA LYS A 101 -13.32 -7.29 4.28
C LYS A 101 -14.72 -7.88 4.50
N GLU A 102 -15.52 -7.97 3.44
CA GLU A 102 -16.90 -8.44 3.52
C GLU A 102 -17.01 -9.96 3.51
N GLU A 103 -16.28 -10.65 2.62
CA GLU A 103 -16.46 -12.08 2.40
C GLU A 103 -15.68 -12.94 3.40
N PRO A 104 -14.32 -12.92 3.45
CA PRO A 104 -13.55 -13.63 4.45
C PRO A 104 -13.30 -12.83 5.75
N ASN A 105 -13.93 -11.66 5.92
CA ASN A 105 -13.81 -10.85 7.15
C ASN A 105 -12.36 -10.44 7.48
N PHE A 106 -11.60 -10.04 6.45
CA PHE A 106 -10.27 -9.43 6.61
C PHE A 106 -10.36 -8.12 7.40
N LYS A 107 -9.45 -7.96 8.38
CA LYS A 107 -9.39 -6.81 9.27
C LYS A 107 -7.92 -6.45 9.49
N PRO A 108 -7.39 -5.46 8.75
CA PRO A 108 -5.98 -5.15 8.82
C PRO A 108 -5.62 -4.73 10.26
N LYS A 109 -4.57 -5.33 10.80
CA LYS A 109 -3.93 -4.94 12.05
C LYS A 109 -3.35 -3.53 11.91
N TYR A 110 -2.83 -3.21 10.72
CA TYR A 110 -2.28 -1.92 10.37
C TYR A 110 -3.13 -1.27 9.28
N PRO A 111 -4.20 -0.52 9.66
CA PRO A 111 -5.13 0.07 8.69
C PRO A 111 -4.52 1.20 7.85
N SER A 112 -3.29 1.62 8.16
CA SER A 112 -2.49 2.53 7.33
C SER A 112 -1.02 2.43 7.72
N ILE A 113 -0.13 2.84 6.82
CA ILE A 113 1.31 3.00 7.14
C ILE A 113 1.57 3.98 8.30
N TYR A 114 0.67 4.96 8.53
CA TYR A 114 0.75 5.82 9.70
C TYR A 114 0.46 5.08 11.00
N ALA A 115 -0.56 4.21 11.01
CA ALA A 115 -0.87 3.38 12.15
C ALA A 115 0.29 2.41 12.45
N ALA A 116 0.90 1.83 11.41
CA ALA A 116 2.09 1.02 11.56
C ALA A 116 3.26 1.80 12.18
N ARG A 117 3.56 3.01 11.70
CA ARG A 117 4.54 3.91 12.31
C ARG A 117 4.25 4.18 13.78
N ASP A 118 3.02 4.56 14.10
CA ASP A 118 2.63 4.92 15.47
C ASP A 118 2.71 3.71 16.42
N MET A 119 2.63 2.49 15.88
CA MET A 119 2.83 1.22 16.59
C MET A 119 4.28 0.74 16.61
N GLY A 120 5.21 1.45 15.95
CA GLY A 120 6.62 1.04 15.85
C GLY A 120 6.84 -0.18 14.95
N ALA A 121 6.04 -0.33 13.90
CA ALA A 121 6.01 -1.47 12.99
C ALA A 121 6.22 -1.04 11.52
N LEU A 122 7.19 -0.17 11.25
CA LEU A 122 7.67 0.08 9.89
C LEU A 122 8.74 -0.93 9.50
#